data_AF-A0A958SDK8-F1
#
_entry.id   AF-A0A958SDK8-F1
#
_cell.length_a   1.000
_cell.length_b   1.000
_cell.length_c   1.000
_cell.angle_alpha   90.00
_cell.angle_beta   90.00
_cell.angle_gamma   90.00
#
_symmetry.space_group_name_H-M   'P 1'
#
loop_
_entity.id
_entity.type
_entity.pdbx_description
1 polymer ?
#
loop_
_entity_poly.entity_id
_entity_poly.type
_entity_poly.pdbx_seq_one_letter_code
_entity_poly.pdbx_strand_id
1 'polypeptide(L)'
;MTRVFLKFFFLTSTIILLISFQNCSHQFENTALSLENSQISNEESQQEELQNQASNIVLINLQIPEEQKTQFSQLMGYTLTSIDVDVDSGQISAETKTPYCLSAHLLSDLKLLLHEAKICKGNLDEELPQNQLCTLYYQAPYARLVFENRDEISMGERPNGCRRGPDFCEENFQKAFKSKIHQLLAHINRCGAT
;
A
#
# COMPACT_ATOMS: atom_id res chain seq x y z
N MET A 1 -11.90 -7.29 -61.43
CA MET A 1 -10.62 -7.23 -60.68
C MET A 1 -10.80 -6.87 -59.20
N THR A 2 -11.63 -5.90 -58.83
CA THR A 2 -11.82 -5.42 -57.44
C THR A 2 -12.24 -6.47 -56.40
N ARG A 3 -13.07 -7.46 -56.77
CA ARG A 3 -13.52 -8.52 -55.84
C ARG A 3 -12.42 -9.51 -55.43
N VAL A 4 -11.38 -9.67 -56.25
CA VAL A 4 -10.26 -10.58 -55.96
C VAL A 4 -9.32 -9.90 -54.96
N PHE A 5 -8.98 -8.63 -55.17
CA PHE A 5 -8.15 -7.83 -54.25
C PHE A 5 -8.74 -7.73 -52.85
N LEU A 6 -10.06 -7.59 -52.73
CA LEU A 6 -10.72 -7.50 -51.43
C LEU A 6 -10.54 -8.79 -50.61
N LYS A 7 -10.64 -9.97 -51.25
CA LYS A 7 -10.45 -11.26 -50.58
C LYS A 7 -9.02 -11.46 -50.11
N PHE A 8 -8.03 -11.05 -50.91
CA PHE A 8 -6.63 -11.10 -50.52
C PHE A 8 -6.32 -10.20 -49.32
N PHE A 9 -6.90 -8.99 -49.27
CA PHE A 9 -6.71 -8.06 -48.17
C PHE A 9 -7.26 -8.59 -46.83
N PHE A 10 -8.44 -9.22 -46.84
CA PHE A 10 -8.99 -9.84 -45.62
C PHE A 10 -8.17 -11.05 -45.15
N LEU A 11 -7.65 -11.85 -46.08
CA LEU A 11 -6.81 -13.00 -45.76
C LEU A 11 -5.47 -12.59 -45.13
N THR A 12 -4.80 -11.57 -45.68
CA THR A 12 -3.53 -11.09 -45.13
C THR A 12 -3.73 -10.41 -43.78
N SER A 13 -4.81 -9.64 -43.59
CA SER A 13 -5.13 -9.00 -42.31
C SER A 13 -5.36 -10.01 -41.17
N THR A 14 -6.08 -11.10 -41.44
CA THR A 14 -6.31 -12.16 -40.44
C THR A 14 -5.03 -12.92 -40.10
N ILE A 15 -4.16 -13.18 -41.07
CA ILE A 15 -2.86 -13.82 -40.82
C ILE A 15 -1.95 -12.92 -39.95
N ILE A 16 -1.93 -11.61 -40.20
CA ILE A 16 -1.15 -10.65 -39.39
C ILE A 16 -1.66 -10.61 -37.95
N LEU A 17 -2.98 -10.60 -37.74
CA LEU A 17 -3.59 -10.67 -36.41
C LEU A 17 -3.18 -11.96 -35.69
N LEU A 18 -3.24 -13.12 -36.34
CA LEU A 18 -2.89 -14.40 -35.70
C LEU A 18 -1.40 -14.50 -35.33
N ILE A 19 -0.48 -13.94 -36.14
CA ILE A 19 0.95 -13.94 -35.84
C ILE A 19 1.28 -12.97 -34.69
N SER A 20 0.57 -11.86 -34.56
CA SER A 20 0.82 -10.88 -33.49
C SER A 20 0.42 -11.39 -32.10
N PHE A 21 -0.50 -12.35 -31.98
CA PHE A 21 -0.81 -13.01 -30.71
C PHE A 21 0.21 -14.08 -30.28
N GLN A 22 0.99 -14.65 -31.19
CA GLN A 22 1.97 -15.70 -30.84
C GLN A 22 3.25 -15.15 -30.20
N ASN A 23 3.58 -13.87 -30.40
CA ASN A 23 4.76 -13.24 -29.79
C ASN A 23 4.55 -12.76 -28.34
N CYS A 24 3.32 -12.74 -27.84
CA CYS A 24 3.04 -12.30 -26.47
C CYS A 24 3.15 -13.42 -25.42
N SER A 25 3.26 -14.70 -25.80
CA SER A 25 3.35 -15.80 -24.82
C SER A 25 4.76 -16.03 -24.27
N HIS A 26 5.82 -15.55 -24.94
CA HIS A 26 7.21 -15.80 -24.52
C HIS A 26 7.77 -14.81 -23.50
N GLN A 27 7.06 -13.74 -23.15
CA GLN A 27 7.54 -12.76 -22.15
C GLN A 27 7.18 -13.12 -20.69
N PHE A 28 6.32 -14.12 -20.46
CA PHE A 28 5.90 -14.48 -19.11
C PHE A 28 6.75 -15.58 -18.44
N GLU A 29 7.57 -16.32 -19.18
CA GLU A 29 8.31 -17.47 -18.62
C GLU A 29 9.69 -17.09 -18.05
N ASN A 30 10.28 -15.96 -18.48
CA ASN A 30 11.63 -15.56 -18.07
C ASN A 30 11.70 -14.39 -17.08
N THR A 31 10.58 -13.78 -16.72
CA THR A 31 10.56 -12.70 -15.71
C THR A 31 10.34 -13.23 -14.29
N ALA A 32 9.95 -14.50 -14.13
CA ALA A 32 9.68 -15.13 -12.84
C ALA A 32 10.88 -15.83 -12.20
N LEU A 33 12.03 -15.93 -12.87
CA LEU A 33 13.17 -16.79 -12.46
C LEU A 33 14.53 -16.06 -12.38
N SER A 34 14.55 -14.72 -12.30
CA SER A 34 15.81 -13.94 -12.17
C SER A 34 15.92 -13.11 -10.89
N LEU A 35 15.26 -13.54 -9.82
CA LEU A 35 15.38 -12.96 -8.47
C LEU A 35 15.89 -13.97 -7.43
N GLU A 36 16.45 -15.09 -7.89
CA GLU A 36 16.94 -16.19 -7.05
C GLU A 36 18.46 -16.32 -7.25
N ASN A 37 19.25 -15.55 -6.49
CA ASN A 37 20.65 -15.85 -6.08
C ASN A 37 21.37 -14.65 -5.47
N SER A 38 20.73 -13.94 -4.55
CA SER A 38 21.46 -13.08 -3.62
C SER A 38 20.74 -13.12 -2.28
N GLN A 39 21.49 -13.44 -1.23
CA GLN A 39 21.09 -13.42 0.19
C GLN A 39 20.50 -14.71 0.77
N ILE A 40 21.29 -15.79 0.78
CA ILE A 40 21.16 -16.84 1.80
C ILE A 40 22.27 -16.60 2.82
N SER A 41 21.95 -15.83 3.87
CA SER A 41 22.61 -15.76 5.20
C SER A 41 22.28 -14.43 5.86
N ASN A 42 21.09 -14.29 6.47
CA ASN A 42 20.76 -13.31 7.54
C ASN A 42 19.29 -13.40 8.01
N GLU A 43 18.66 -14.58 8.03
CA GLU A 43 17.22 -14.68 8.29
C GLU A 43 16.84 -14.74 9.78
N GLU A 44 17.74 -15.15 10.69
CA GLU A 44 17.45 -15.15 12.13
C GLU A 44 17.58 -13.78 12.81
N SER A 45 18.35 -12.83 12.27
CA SER A 45 18.51 -11.50 12.89
C SER A 45 17.40 -10.51 12.54
N GLN A 46 16.68 -10.73 11.43
CA GLN A 46 15.60 -9.82 11.01
C GLN A 46 14.26 -10.07 11.70
N GLN A 47 14.13 -11.18 12.44
CA GLN A 47 12.90 -11.50 13.16
C GLN A 47 12.75 -10.67 14.45
N GLU A 48 13.87 -10.28 15.06
CA GLU A 48 13.92 -9.42 16.24
C GLU A 48 13.82 -7.92 15.88
N GLU A 49 14.24 -7.54 14.68
CA GLU A 49 14.34 -6.15 14.26
C GLU A 49 12.97 -5.48 14.04
N LEU A 50 11.96 -6.21 13.54
CA LEU A 50 10.63 -5.63 13.30
C LEU A 50 9.78 -5.45 14.57
N GLN A 51 9.99 -6.28 15.59
CA GLN A 51 9.15 -6.27 16.80
C GLN A 51 9.38 -5.04 17.71
N ASN A 52 10.46 -4.29 17.48
CA ASN A 52 10.83 -3.10 18.26
C ASN A 52 10.75 -1.77 17.47
N GLN A 53 10.28 -1.79 16.21
CA GLN A 53 10.44 -0.65 15.32
C GLN A 53 9.35 0.44 15.40
N ALA A 54 8.17 0.15 15.97
CA ALA A 54 7.05 1.10 15.95
C ALA A 54 7.33 2.44 16.67
N SER A 55 8.28 2.46 17.61
CA SER A 55 8.70 3.67 18.31
C SER A 55 9.44 4.68 17.42
N ASN A 56 10.00 4.25 16.30
CA ASN A 56 10.84 5.07 15.41
C ASN A 56 10.08 5.59 14.18
N ILE A 57 8.75 5.56 14.21
CA ILE A 57 7.90 6.02 13.11
C ILE A 57 7.86 7.56 13.14
N VAL A 58 8.28 8.18 12.05
CA VAL A 58 8.29 9.65 11.90
C VAL A 58 7.13 10.16 11.06
N LEU A 59 6.66 9.36 10.10
CA LEU A 59 5.58 9.74 9.18
C LEU A 59 4.60 8.59 9.00
N ILE A 60 3.31 8.93 8.89
CA ILE A 60 2.26 8.01 8.49
C ILE A 60 1.62 8.53 7.22
N ASN A 61 1.78 7.81 6.11
CA ASN A 61 1.01 8.06 4.90
C ASN A 61 -0.31 7.26 4.97
N LEU A 62 -1.43 7.95 5.07
CA LEU A 62 -2.75 7.36 5.16
C LEU A 62 -3.42 7.38 3.78
N GLN A 63 -3.87 6.22 3.32
CA GLN A 63 -4.65 6.11 2.10
C GLN A 63 -6.12 6.43 2.40
N ILE A 64 -6.71 7.38 1.68
CA ILE A 64 -8.11 7.75 1.88
C ILE A 64 -9.01 6.74 1.16
N PRO A 65 -9.89 6.01 1.87
CA PRO A 65 -10.83 5.11 1.23
C PRO A 65 -11.73 5.87 0.26
N GLU A 66 -12.10 5.25 -0.87
CA GLU A 66 -12.98 5.86 -1.89
C GLU A 66 -14.26 6.46 -1.30
N GLU A 67 -14.84 5.78 -0.32
CA GLU A 67 -16.05 6.20 0.40
C GLU A 67 -15.89 7.57 1.10
N GLN A 68 -14.67 7.90 1.52
CA GLN A 68 -14.34 9.12 2.27
C GLN A 68 -13.75 10.22 1.39
N LYS A 69 -13.31 9.90 0.17
CA LYS A 69 -12.74 10.88 -0.77
C LYS A 69 -13.70 12.04 -1.03
N THR A 70 -14.99 11.77 -1.21
CA THR A 70 -15.99 12.81 -1.47
C THR A 70 -16.13 13.80 -0.31
N GLN A 71 -16.18 13.31 0.93
CA GLN A 71 -16.25 14.15 2.12
C GLN A 71 -15.00 15.03 2.25
N PHE A 72 -13.83 14.46 1.97
CA PHE A 72 -12.57 15.20 1.95
C PHE A 72 -12.51 16.25 0.85
N SER A 73 -12.94 15.90 -0.36
CA SER A 73 -13.00 16.84 -1.47
C SER A 73 -13.86 18.06 -1.15
N GLN A 74 -14.95 17.87 -0.40
CA GLN A 74 -15.80 18.99 0.04
C GLN A 74 -15.11 19.89 1.06
N LEU A 75 -14.40 19.31 2.03
CA LEU A 75 -13.69 20.07 3.08
C LEU A 75 -12.47 20.82 2.55
N MET A 76 -11.73 20.17 1.65
CA MET A 76 -10.42 20.64 1.18
C MET A 76 -10.52 21.42 -0.14
N GLY A 77 -11.61 21.22 -0.89
CA GLY A 77 -11.83 21.81 -2.21
C GLY A 77 -11.11 21.09 -3.35
N TYR A 78 -10.56 19.89 -3.10
CA TYR A 78 -9.88 19.05 -4.10
C TYR A 78 -9.82 17.59 -3.64
N THR A 79 -9.72 16.66 -4.59
CA THR A 79 -9.69 15.22 -4.30
C THR A 79 -8.33 14.80 -3.78
N LEU A 80 -8.34 14.25 -2.57
CA LEU A 80 -7.16 13.66 -1.94
C LEU A 80 -7.16 12.15 -2.09
N THR A 81 -5.99 11.62 -2.40
CA THR A 81 -5.71 10.18 -2.46
C THR A 81 -5.06 9.71 -1.17
N SER A 82 -4.16 10.53 -0.60
CA SER A 82 -3.48 10.25 0.65
C SER A 82 -3.20 11.52 1.44
N ILE A 83 -2.91 11.34 2.73
CA ILE A 83 -2.41 12.40 3.62
C ILE A 83 -1.18 11.89 4.37
N ASP A 84 -0.22 12.77 4.58
CA ASP A 84 0.95 12.49 5.39
C ASP A 84 0.77 13.12 6.77
N VAL A 85 0.95 12.32 7.81
CA VAL A 85 0.90 12.77 9.21
C VAL A 85 2.30 12.67 9.80
N ASP A 86 2.88 13.82 10.12
CA ASP A 86 4.12 13.91 10.90
C ASP A 86 3.79 13.54 12.35
N VAL A 87 4.38 12.44 12.82
CA VAL A 87 4.06 11.87 14.13
C VAL A 87 4.52 12.79 15.25
N ASP A 88 5.58 13.56 15.05
CA ASP A 88 6.16 14.39 16.10
C ASP A 88 5.38 15.67 16.35
N SER A 89 5.09 16.39 15.28
CA SER A 89 4.40 17.69 15.27
C SER A 89 2.89 17.56 15.17
N GLY A 90 2.37 16.42 14.69
CA GLY A 90 0.96 16.25 14.34
C GLY A 90 0.54 17.04 13.10
N GLN A 91 1.49 17.54 12.31
CA GLN A 91 1.20 18.24 11.07
C GLN A 91 0.71 17.25 10.02
N ILE A 92 -0.38 17.61 9.36
CA ILE A 92 -0.96 16.90 8.24
C ILE A 92 -0.60 17.66 6.98
N SER A 93 0.18 17.00 6.13
CA SER A 93 0.53 17.47 4.80
C SER A 93 -0.34 16.74 3.78
N ALA A 94 -1.06 17.53 3.00
CA ALA A 94 -1.88 17.11 1.88
C ALA A 94 -1.28 17.77 0.64
N GLU A 95 -1.20 17.04 -0.48
CA GLU A 95 -0.33 17.25 -1.66
C GLU A 95 0.01 18.70 -2.09
N THR A 96 -0.79 19.74 -1.78
CA THR A 96 -0.42 21.12 -2.17
C THR A 96 -0.88 22.30 -1.31
N LYS A 97 -1.68 22.19 -0.22
CA LYS A 97 -2.22 23.43 0.40
C LYS A 97 -2.48 23.36 1.90
N THR A 98 -1.95 24.38 2.59
CA THR A 98 -2.15 24.79 3.99
C THR A 98 -1.91 23.67 5.00
N PRO A 99 -1.00 23.84 5.97
CA PRO A 99 -0.79 22.81 6.96
C PRO A 99 -2.05 22.66 7.81
N TYR A 100 -2.52 21.42 7.92
CA TYR A 100 -3.53 21.04 8.88
C TYR A 100 -2.84 20.40 10.07
N CYS A 101 -3.46 20.46 11.25
CA CYS A 101 -2.84 19.97 12.48
C CYS A 101 -3.82 19.07 13.23
N LEU A 102 -3.29 18.01 13.81
CA LEU A 102 -3.98 17.24 14.82
C LEU A 102 -4.15 18.04 16.10
N SER A 103 -5.26 17.83 16.80
CA SER A 103 -5.39 18.33 18.16
C SER A 103 -4.37 17.64 19.07
N ALA A 104 -3.93 18.32 20.12
CA ALA A 104 -2.95 17.77 21.05
C ALA A 104 -3.39 16.41 21.65
N HIS A 105 -4.69 16.27 21.93
CA HIS A 105 -5.27 15.01 22.40
C HIS A 105 -5.16 13.89 21.36
N LEU A 106 -5.51 14.17 20.10
CA LEU A 106 -5.44 13.16 19.03
C LEU A 106 -4.00 12.76 18.72
N LEU A 107 -3.07 13.72 18.75
CA LEU A 107 -1.65 13.45 18.58
C LEU A 107 -1.10 12.58 19.71
N SER A 108 -1.45 12.89 20.96
CA SER A 108 -1.04 12.10 22.13
C SER A 108 -1.58 10.66 22.05
N ASP A 109 -2.85 10.49 21.69
CA ASP A 109 -3.45 9.16 21.52
C ASP A 109 -2.76 8.36 20.43
N LEU A 110 -2.44 9.01 19.30
CA LEU A 110 -1.76 8.37 18.17
C LEU A 110 -0.36 7.91 18.58
N LYS A 111 0.41 8.78 19.26
CA LYS A 111 1.74 8.42 19.78
C LYS A 111 1.68 7.25 20.74
N LEU A 112 0.73 7.25 21.68
CA LEU A 112 0.56 6.15 22.62
C LEU A 112 0.25 4.83 21.91
N LEU A 113 -0.67 4.86 20.94
CA LEU A 113 -1.03 3.68 20.17
C LEU A 113 0.17 3.13 19.41
N LEU A 114 0.93 3.97 18.71
CA LEU A 114 2.12 3.54 17.98
C LEU A 114 3.21 3.01 18.91
N HIS A 115 3.39 3.62 20.09
CA HIS A 115 4.36 3.20 21.09
C HIS A 115 4.04 1.81 21.67
N GLU A 116 2.76 1.50 21.90
CA GLU A 116 2.33 0.21 22.44
C GLU A 116 2.18 -0.87 21.37
N ALA A 117 2.01 -0.47 20.11
CA ALA A 117 1.77 -1.39 19.02
C ALA A 117 3.02 -2.19 18.66
N LYS A 118 2.81 -3.47 18.36
CA LYS A 118 3.82 -4.34 17.76
C LYS A 118 3.46 -4.64 16.32
N ILE A 119 4.43 -4.57 15.44
CA ILE A 119 4.27 -4.93 14.02
C ILE A 119 4.74 -6.37 13.85
N CYS A 120 3.89 -7.24 13.29
CA CYS A 120 4.29 -8.57 12.87
C CYS A 120 4.59 -8.57 11.37
N LYS A 121 5.58 -9.37 10.98
CA LYS A 121 5.71 -9.81 9.59
C LYS A 121 4.46 -10.61 9.25
N GLY A 122 3.86 -10.31 8.11
CA GLY A 122 2.90 -11.22 7.50
C GLY A 122 3.62 -12.38 6.83
N ASN A 123 2.89 -13.24 6.14
CA ASN A 123 3.44 -14.38 5.40
C ASN A 123 3.89 -14.00 3.98
N LEU A 124 4.52 -12.83 3.81
CA LEU A 124 5.07 -12.40 2.53
C LEU A 124 6.22 -13.32 2.07
N ASP A 125 7.00 -13.77 3.03
CA ASP A 125 8.26 -14.51 2.82
C ASP A 125 8.07 -16.03 2.97
N GLU A 126 6.88 -16.49 3.36
CA GLU A 126 6.59 -17.92 3.41
C GLU A 126 6.53 -18.48 1.98
N GLU A 127 7.34 -19.52 1.73
CA GLU A 127 7.23 -20.31 0.51
C GLU A 127 5.82 -20.88 0.42
N LEU A 128 5.07 -20.42 -0.58
CA LEU A 128 3.75 -20.95 -0.84
C LEU A 128 3.90 -22.44 -1.19
N PRO A 129 3.10 -23.34 -0.60
CA PRO A 129 3.09 -24.74 -0.97
C PRO A 129 3.00 -24.87 -2.50
N GLN A 130 3.83 -25.72 -3.11
CA GLN A 130 4.00 -25.84 -4.56
C GLN A 130 2.71 -26.12 -5.37
N ASN A 131 1.57 -26.36 -4.72
CA ASN A 131 0.25 -26.61 -5.33
C ASN A 131 -0.86 -25.66 -4.85
N GLN A 132 -0.53 -24.57 -4.15
CA GLN A 132 -1.54 -23.62 -3.69
C GLN A 132 -1.88 -22.61 -4.79
N LEU A 133 -3.09 -22.71 -5.35
CA LEU A 133 -3.62 -21.70 -6.27
C LEU A 133 -4.04 -20.46 -5.48
N CYS A 134 -3.34 -19.35 -5.72
CA CYS A 134 -3.67 -18.07 -5.14
C CYS A 134 -4.56 -17.28 -6.09
N THR A 135 -5.67 -16.76 -5.57
CA THR A 135 -6.48 -15.82 -6.34
C THR A 135 -5.74 -14.50 -6.48
N LEU A 136 -5.96 -13.82 -7.61
CA LEU A 136 -5.50 -12.45 -7.83
C LEU A 136 -6.38 -11.49 -7.02
N TYR A 137 -6.22 -11.54 -5.70
CA TYR A 137 -6.91 -10.68 -4.75
C TYR A 137 -5.90 -9.67 -4.19
N TYR A 138 -5.88 -8.48 -4.78
CA TYR A 138 -5.05 -7.37 -4.30
C TYR A 138 -5.84 -6.54 -3.29
N GLN A 139 -5.22 -6.26 -2.14
CA GLN A 139 -5.71 -5.30 -1.16
C GLN A 139 -4.61 -4.26 -0.93
N ALA A 140 -4.91 -3.00 -1.22
CA ALA A 140 -3.99 -1.89 -0.95
C ALA A 140 -3.74 -1.74 0.56
N PRO A 141 -2.56 -1.24 0.98
CA PRO A 141 -2.31 -0.90 2.38
C PRO A 141 -3.26 0.20 2.85
N TYR A 142 -3.68 0.12 4.11
CA TYR A 142 -4.49 1.19 4.72
C TYR A 142 -3.62 2.33 5.28
N ALA A 143 -2.34 2.06 5.53
CA ALA A 143 -1.35 3.05 5.94
C ALA A 143 0.04 2.61 5.48
N ARG A 144 0.95 3.56 5.27
CA ARG A 144 2.39 3.31 5.19
C ARG A 144 3.08 4.02 6.34
N LEU A 145 3.91 3.27 7.06
CA LEU A 145 4.70 3.78 8.17
C LEU A 145 6.10 4.06 7.64
N VAL A 146 6.60 5.28 7.84
CA VAL A 146 7.96 5.68 7.47
C VAL A 146 8.76 5.83 8.75
N PHE A 147 9.89 5.13 8.82
CA PHE A 147 10.80 5.17 9.96
C PHE A 147 11.89 6.22 9.78
N GLU A 148 12.60 6.56 10.86
CA GLU A 148 13.73 7.52 10.82
C GLU A 148 14.80 7.19 9.77
N ASN A 149 15.06 5.90 9.56
CA ASN A 149 16.02 5.40 8.56
C ASN A 149 15.46 5.43 7.12
N ARG A 150 14.23 5.93 6.93
CA ARG A 150 13.45 5.95 5.68
C ARG A 150 12.99 4.60 5.17
N ASP A 151 13.05 3.57 6.00
CA ASP A 151 12.35 2.33 5.67
C ASP A 151 10.85 2.60 5.67
N GLU A 152 10.13 1.87 4.82
CA GLU A 152 8.69 1.99 4.68
C GLU A 152 8.02 0.63 4.85
N ILE A 153 6.94 0.60 5.64
CA ILE A 153 6.10 -0.59 5.80
C ILE A 153 4.67 -0.29 5.35
N SER A 154 4.20 -1.06 4.36
CA SER A 154 2.83 -1.06 3.86
C SER A 154 1.91 -1.90 4.77
N MET A 155 1.17 -1.23 5.66
CA MET A 155 0.33 -1.88 6.67
C MET A 155 -0.93 -2.49 6.06
N GLY A 156 -1.14 -3.78 6.32
CA GLY A 156 -2.34 -4.52 5.91
C GLY A 156 -2.48 -4.74 4.41
N GLU A 157 -1.41 -4.56 3.65
CA GLU A 157 -1.37 -4.89 2.22
C GLU A 157 -1.57 -6.40 2.01
N ARG A 158 -2.26 -6.78 0.93
CA ARG A 158 -2.30 -8.15 0.44
C ARG A 158 -1.95 -8.14 -1.04
N PRO A 159 -0.77 -8.61 -1.45
CA PRO A 159 -0.42 -8.64 -2.86
C PRO A 159 -1.24 -9.69 -3.63
N ASN A 160 -1.71 -10.75 -2.94
CA ASN A 160 -2.55 -11.80 -3.52
C ASN A 160 -3.37 -12.51 -2.41
N GLY A 161 -4.20 -13.49 -2.80
CA GLY A 161 -5.06 -14.23 -1.87
C GLY A 161 -4.34 -15.13 -0.85
N CYS A 162 -3.04 -15.40 -1.02
CA CYS A 162 -2.28 -16.27 -0.13
C CYS A 162 -1.27 -15.53 0.76
N ARG A 163 -0.86 -14.32 0.34
CA ARG A 163 0.14 -13.53 1.04
C ARG A 163 -0.48 -12.32 1.70
N ARG A 164 -0.04 -12.04 2.91
CA ARG A 164 -0.41 -10.90 3.71
C ARG A 164 0.87 -10.15 4.08
N GLY A 165 0.85 -8.84 3.84
CA GLY A 165 1.88 -7.93 4.28
C GLY A 165 1.95 -7.78 5.80
N PRO A 166 2.92 -6.99 6.29
CA PRO A 166 3.02 -6.66 7.70
C PRO A 166 1.78 -5.94 8.19
N ASP A 167 1.43 -6.16 9.46
CA ASP A 167 0.32 -5.49 10.13
C ASP A 167 0.61 -5.46 11.64
N PHE A 168 -0.29 -4.85 12.42
CA PHE A 168 -0.18 -4.96 13.87
C PHE A 168 -0.44 -6.39 14.33
N CYS A 169 0.33 -6.90 15.29
CA CYS A 169 0.21 -8.26 15.81
C CYS A 169 -1.20 -8.56 16.36
N GLU A 170 -1.79 -7.56 16.99
CA GLU A 170 -3.05 -7.69 17.72
C GLU A 170 -4.19 -7.02 16.95
N GLU A 171 -5.26 -7.78 16.72
CA GLU A 171 -6.43 -7.28 15.98
C GLU A 171 -7.08 -6.04 16.63
N ASN A 172 -7.02 -5.95 17.97
CA ASN A 172 -7.51 -4.79 18.70
C ASN A 172 -6.75 -3.52 18.35
N PHE A 173 -5.42 -3.59 18.19
CA PHE A 173 -4.60 -2.46 17.75
C PHE A 173 -4.90 -2.07 16.31
N GLN A 174 -5.10 -3.05 15.42
CA GLN A 174 -5.52 -2.76 14.04
C GLN A 174 -6.85 -2.00 14.00
N LYS A 175 -7.85 -2.45 14.79
CA LYS A 175 -9.16 -1.79 14.89
C LYS A 175 -9.05 -0.40 15.50
N ALA A 176 -8.29 -0.27 16.59
CA ALA A 176 -8.07 1.01 17.26
C ALA A 176 -7.37 2.01 16.33
N PHE A 177 -6.35 1.58 15.59
CA PHE A 177 -5.63 2.43 14.65
C PHE A 177 -6.52 2.89 13.49
N LYS A 178 -7.25 1.97 12.85
CA LYS A 178 -8.21 2.31 11.78
C LYS A 178 -9.31 3.24 12.28
N SER A 179 -9.84 2.99 13.48
CA SER A 179 -10.82 3.86 14.12
C SER A 179 -10.24 5.25 14.40
N LYS A 180 -9.00 5.32 14.90
CA LYS A 180 -8.30 6.58 15.15
C LYS A 180 -8.10 7.33 13.84
N ILE A 181 -7.64 6.68 12.77
CA ILE A 181 -7.54 7.28 11.43
C ILE A 181 -8.87 7.91 11.02
N HIS A 182 -10.00 7.21 11.14
CA HIS A 182 -11.30 7.79 10.83
C HIS A 182 -11.65 9.01 11.71
N GLN A 183 -11.30 8.98 13.00
CA GLN A 183 -11.48 10.15 13.88
C GLN A 183 -10.58 11.32 13.47
N LEU A 184 -9.31 11.05 13.16
CA LEU A 184 -8.35 12.05 12.66
C LEU A 184 -8.92 12.71 11.41
N LEU A 185 -9.36 11.89 10.46
CA LEU A 185 -9.95 12.32 9.20
C LEU A 185 -11.22 13.18 9.39
N ALA A 186 -12.01 12.92 10.44
CA ALA A 186 -13.20 13.71 10.75
C ALA A 186 -12.92 15.04 11.50
N HIS A 187 -11.74 15.19 12.13
CA HIS A 187 -11.41 16.32 13.02
C HIS A 187 -10.17 17.09 12.54
N ILE A 188 -10.00 17.21 11.23
CA ILE A 188 -8.92 17.97 10.62
C ILE A 188 -9.20 19.47 10.75
N ASN A 189 -8.34 20.17 11.49
CA ASN A 189 -8.40 21.63 11.66
C ASN A 189 -7.21 22.30 10.98
N ARG A 190 -7.38 23.54 10.50
CA ARG A 190 -6.26 24.35 10.03
C ARG A 190 -5.33 24.66 11.21
N CYS A 191 -4.02 24.51 11.01
CA CYS A 191 -3.05 24.88 12.03
C CYS A 191 -3.23 26.36 12.43
N GLY A 192 -3.25 26.66 13.73
CA GLY A 192 -3.36 28.03 14.25
C GLY A 192 -4.77 28.61 14.29
N ALA A 193 -5.82 27.84 14.00
CA ALA A 193 -7.20 28.21 14.28
C ALA A 193 -7.56 27.87 15.73
N THR A 194 -7.07 28.68 16.67
CA THR A 194 -7.51 28.70 18.08
C THR A 194 -8.01 30.09 18.42
#